data_AF-A0A7W0Y916-F1
#
_entry.id   AF-A0A7W0Y916-F1
#
_cell.length_a   1.000
_cell.length_b   1.000
_cell.length_c   1.000
_cell.angle_alpha   90.00
_cell.angle_beta   90.00
_cell.angle_gamma   90.00
#
_symmetry.space_group_name_H-M   'P 1'
#
loop_
_entity.id
_entity.type
_entity.pdbx_description
1 polymer ?
#
loop_
_entity_poly.entity_id
_entity_poly.type
_entity_poly.pdbx_seq_one_letter_code
_entity_poly.pdbx_strand_id
1 'polypeptide(L)'
;PPVVVAAKGTGMLTLGAKPPCEIFIDGSSTGKTTPQKDIKLPAGRHRITLVNNEFGIKESFAVDIKADATEKMIKDYSDRLPK
;
A
#
# COMPACT_ATOMS: atom_id res chain seq x y z
N PRO A 1 -18.30 8.54 15.80
CA PRO A 1 -17.40 7.44 15.37
C PRO A 1 -17.53 7.20 13.86
N PRO A 2 -16.47 7.38 13.04
CA PRO A 2 -16.60 7.21 11.60
C PRO A 2 -16.63 5.72 11.27
N VAL A 3 -17.83 5.29 10.89
CA VAL A 3 -18.22 4.17 10.03
C VAL A 3 -17.07 3.32 9.50
N VAL A 4 -16.75 2.22 10.19
CA VAL A 4 -16.17 1.05 9.53
C VAL A 4 -17.33 0.39 8.79
N VAL A 5 -17.54 0.77 7.53
CA VAL A 5 -18.37 -0.05 6.65
C VAL A 5 -17.67 -1.40 6.59
N ALA A 6 -18.24 -2.38 7.26
CA ALA A 6 -17.85 -3.77 7.15
C ALA A 6 -18.09 -4.19 5.70
N ALA A 7 -17.10 -3.94 4.85
CA ALA A 7 -17.03 -4.58 3.57
C ALA A 7 -17.05 -6.08 3.84
N LYS A 8 -17.95 -6.79 3.14
CA LYS A 8 -18.28 -8.18 3.38
C LYS A 8 -17.19 -9.15 2.90
N GLY A 9 -15.96 -8.93 3.36
CA GLY A 9 -14.78 -9.74 3.09
C GLY A 9 -13.49 -8.96 3.25
N THR A 10 -12.41 -9.67 3.55
CA THR A 10 -11.04 -9.13 3.55
C THR A 10 -10.33 -9.59 2.28
N GLY A 11 -9.53 -8.72 1.68
CA GLY A 11 -8.63 -9.07 0.59
C GLY A 11 -7.16 -9.09 1.04
N MET A 12 -6.31 -9.57 0.15
CA MET A 12 -4.86 -9.51 0.30
C MET A 12 -4.32 -8.45 -0.65
N LEU A 13 -3.36 -7.65 -0.17
CA LEU A 13 -2.64 -6.68 -0.96
C LEU A 13 -1.15 -7.03 -0.93
N THR A 14 -0.61 -7.30 -2.12
CA THR A 14 0.81 -7.40 -2.36
C THR A 14 1.33 -6.06 -2.88
N LEU A 15 2.13 -5.38 -2.07
CA LEU A 15 2.85 -4.14 -2.42
C LEU A 15 4.33 -4.41 -2.63
N GLY A 16 4.80 -4.26 -3.86
CA GLY A 16 6.22 -4.18 -4.19
C GLY A 16 6.62 -2.75 -4.45
N ALA A 17 7.75 -2.32 -3.92
CA ALA A 17 8.43 -1.14 -4.44
C ALA A 17 9.93 -1.29 -4.36
N LYS A 18 10.62 -0.65 -5.31
CA LYS A 18 12.07 -0.53 -5.38
C LYS A 18 12.40 0.95 -5.55
N PRO A 19 13.08 1.60 -4.60
CA PRO A 19 13.63 1.09 -3.32
C PRO A 19 12.57 0.64 -2.31
N PRO A 20 12.96 0.03 -1.16
CA PRO A 20 12.03 -0.25 -0.07
C PRO A 20 11.41 1.04 0.49
N CYS A 21 10.09 1.19 0.43
CA CYS A 21 9.35 2.35 0.93
C CYS A 21 8.45 1.95 2.10
N GLU A 22 8.31 2.83 3.08
CA GLU A 22 7.32 2.73 4.16
C GLU A 22 5.91 2.73 3.58
N ILE A 23 5.06 1.87 4.14
CA ILE A 23 3.71 1.65 3.66
C ILE A 23 2.71 2.30 4.62
N PHE A 24 1.96 3.26 4.09
CA PHE A 24 0.85 3.92 4.78
C PHE A 24 -0.46 3.55 4.08
N ILE A 25 -1.49 3.25 4.87
CA ILE A 25 -2.80 2.81 4.39
C ILE A 25 -3.85 3.69 5.04
N ASP A 26 -4.63 4.39 4.21
CA ASP A 26 -5.64 5.36 4.63
C ASP A 26 -5.09 6.44 5.60
N GLY A 27 -3.80 6.78 5.42
CA GLY A 27 -3.08 7.72 6.29
C GLY A 27 -2.50 7.09 7.56
N SER A 28 -2.73 5.81 7.82
CA SER A 28 -2.14 5.08 8.95
C SER A 28 -0.85 4.37 8.53
N SER A 29 0.24 4.62 9.25
CA SER A 29 1.50 3.89 9.07
C SER A 29 1.31 2.43 9.46
N THR A 30 1.66 1.51 8.56
CA THR A 30 1.62 0.08 8.88
C THR A 30 2.84 -0.40 9.68
N GLY A 31 3.88 0.44 9.76
CA GLY A 31 5.19 0.06 10.32
C GLY A 31 5.93 -0.97 9.46
N LYS A 32 5.45 -1.24 8.23
CA LYS A 32 6.06 -2.16 7.28
C LYS A 32 6.63 -1.40 6.09
N THR A 33 7.60 -2.03 5.45
CA THR A 33 8.30 -1.51 4.26
C THR A 33 8.11 -2.47 3.10
N THR A 34 8.12 -1.97 1.86
CA THR A 34 8.07 -2.83 0.67
C THR A 34 9.38 -3.60 0.47
N PRO A 35 9.36 -4.78 -0.17
CA PRO A 35 8.19 -5.50 -0.68
C PRO A 35 7.42 -6.24 0.43
N GLN A 36 6.10 -6.13 0.42
CA GLN A 36 5.22 -6.83 1.35
C GLN A 36 4.09 -7.53 0.59
N LYS A 37 3.88 -8.82 0.85
CA LYS A 37 2.93 -9.68 0.12
C LYS A 37 1.68 -10.00 0.93
N ASP A 38 1.76 -9.88 2.25
CA ASP A 38 0.74 -10.30 3.21
C ASP A 38 0.14 -9.10 3.95
N ILE A 39 -0.40 -8.15 3.20
CA ILE A 39 -1.19 -7.05 3.78
C ILE A 39 -2.66 -7.43 3.68
N LYS A 40 -3.28 -7.75 4.82
CA LYS A 40 -4.73 -7.95 4.89
C LYS A 40 -5.43 -6.61 5.03
N LEU A 41 -6.35 -6.33 4.12
CA LEU A 41 -7.17 -5.13 4.14
C LEU A 41 -8.64 -5.50 3.99
N PRO A 42 -9.56 -4.65 4.50
CA PRO A 42 -10.96 -4.73 4.12
C PRO A 42 -11.11 -4.71 2.59
N ALA A 43 -12.13 -5.37 2.06
CA ALA A 43 -12.50 -5.11 0.69
C ALA A 43 -12.99 -3.64 0.54
N GLY A 44 -12.73 -3.02 -0.59
CA GLY A 44 -13.11 -1.65 -0.89
C GLY A 44 -11.92 -0.78 -1.24
N ARG A 45 -12.19 0.52 -1.35
CA ARG A 45 -11.20 1.50 -1.81
C ARG A 45 -10.33 1.96 -0.66
N HIS A 46 -9.04 1.67 -0.75
CA HIS A 46 -8.02 2.07 0.22
C HIS A 46 -7.03 3.03 -0.42
N ARG A 47 -6.51 3.98 0.36
CA ARG A 47 -5.46 4.89 -0.10
C ARG A 47 -4.11 4.42 0.38
N ILE A 48 -3.28 3.95 -0.53
CA ILE A 48 -1.91 3.54 -0.24
C ILE A 48 -0.98 4.73 -0.47
N THR A 49 -0.14 5.01 0.50
CA THR A 49 0.94 5.99 0.37
C THR A 49 2.27 5.30 0.64
N LEU A 50 3.17 5.38 -0.33
CA LEU A 50 4.53 4.87 -0.23
C LEU A 50 5.46 6.05 0.03
N VAL A 51 6.18 6.01 1.13
CA VAL A 51 7.12 7.06 1.53
C VAL A 51 8.49 6.45 1.74
N ASN A 52 9.52 7.04 1.18
CA ASN A 52 10.90 6.71 1.49
C ASN A 52 11.63 8.01 1.79
N ASN A 53 11.89 8.24 3.07
CA ASN A 53 12.58 9.46 3.51
C ASN A 53 14.08 9.46 3.13
N GLU A 54 14.69 8.29 2.92
CA GLU A 54 16.10 8.14 2.54
C GLU A 54 16.35 8.65 1.11
N PHE A 55 15.42 8.38 0.18
CA PHE A 55 15.48 8.82 -1.21
C PHE A 55 14.48 9.95 -1.56
N GLY A 56 13.76 10.49 -0.58
CA GLY A 56 12.76 11.54 -0.80
C GLY A 56 11.56 11.13 -1.65
N ILE A 57 11.22 9.84 -1.71
CA ILE A 57 10.12 9.32 -2.53
C ILE A 57 8.82 9.45 -1.73
N LYS A 58 7.79 10.04 -2.33
CA LYS A 58 6.43 10.06 -1.78
C LYS A 58 5.43 9.88 -2.92
N GLU A 59 4.66 8.81 -2.87
CA GLU A 59 3.66 8.49 -3.89
C GLU A 59 2.38 8.02 -3.23
N SER A 60 1.24 8.53 -3.69
CA SER A 60 -0.07 8.24 -3.09
C SER A 60 -1.04 7.80 -4.17
N PHE A 61 -1.59 6.59 -4.03
CA PHE A 61 -2.55 6.06 -5.00
C PHE A 61 -3.71 5.34 -4.29
N ALA A 62 -4.87 5.38 -4.92
CA ALA A 62 -5.99 4.57 -4.49
C ALA A 62 -5.85 3.16 -5.07
N VAL A 63 -6.17 2.15 -4.26
CA VAL A 63 -6.29 0.75 -4.67
C VAL A 63 -7.69 0.28 -4.31
N ASP A 64 -8.29 -0.55 -5.15
CA ASP A 64 -9.57 -1.19 -4.87
C ASP A 64 -9.29 -2.65 -4.50
N ILE A 65 -9.51 -3.00 -3.24
CA ILE A 65 -9.29 -4.35 -2.72
C ILE A 65 -10.58 -5.15 -2.90
N LYS A 66 -10.51 -6.28 -3.58
CA LYS A 66 -11.65 -7.20 -3.68
C LYS A 66 -11.62 -8.22 -2.53
N ALA A 67 -12.80 -8.53 -1.99
CA ALA A 67 -12.96 -9.60 -1.00
C ALA A 67 -12.46 -10.93 -1.59
N ASP A 68 -11.72 -11.70 -0.79
CA ASP A 68 -11.17 -13.00 -1.17
C ASP A 68 -10.27 -12.98 -2.42
N ALA A 69 -9.77 -11.80 -2.79
CA ALA A 69 -8.84 -11.62 -3.89
C ALA A 69 -7.48 -11.09 -3.41
N THR A 70 -6.45 -11.34 -4.21
CA THR A 70 -5.12 -10.76 -4.00
C THR A 70 -4.87 -9.68 -5.04
N GLU A 71 -4.81 -8.43 -4.61
CA GLU A 71 -4.39 -7.31 -5.44
C GLU A 71 -2.87 -7.17 -5.39
N LYS A 72 -2.23 -7.03 -6.55
CA LYS A 72 -0.78 -6.91 -6.65
C LYS A 72 -0.41 -5.60 -7.29
N MET A 73 0.33 -4.79 -6.55
CA MET A 73 0.79 -3.49 -6.97
C MET A 73 2.30 -3.40 -6.82
N ILE A 74 3.02 -3.26 -7.93
CA ILE A 74 4.46 -3.04 -7.94
C ILE A 74 4.72 -1.65 -8.48
N LYS A 75 5.46 -0.83 -7.72
CA LYS A 75 5.97 0.46 -8.18
C LYS A 75 7.48 0.43 -8.26
N ASP A 76 8.01 0.73 -9.44
CA ASP A 76 9.45 0.92 -9.60
C ASP A 76 9.75 2.42 -9.54
N TYR A 77 10.60 2.81 -8.60
CA TYR A 77 11.09 4.17 -8.43
C TYR A 77 12.60 4.27 -8.68
N SER A 78 13.19 3.26 -9.32
CA SER A 78 14.63 3.25 -9.61
C SER A 78 15.03 4.45 -10.47
N ASP A 79 14.14 4.93 -11.34
CA ASP A 79 14.34 6.14 -12.14
C ASP A 79 14.44 7.43 -11.31
N ARG A 80 13.97 7.42 -10.05
CA ARG A 80 14.02 8.57 -9.14
C ARG A 80 15.17 8.51 -8.16
N LEU A 81 15.95 7.43 -8.19
CA LEU A 81 17.15 7.33 -7.37
C LEU A 81 18.26 8.22 -7.94
N PRO A 82 19.03 8.91 -7.07
CA PRO A 82 20.24 9.60 -7.51
C PRO A 82 21.19 8.58 -8.16
N LYS A 83 21.77 8.99 -9.29
CA LYS A 83 22.65 8.17 -10.14
C LYS A 83 24.09 8.19 -9.65
#